data_AF-A0A968QTV5-F1
#
_entry.id   AF-A0A968QTV5-F1
#
_cell.length_a   1.000
_cell.length_b   1.000
_cell.length_c   1.000
_cell.angle_alpha   90.00
_cell.angle_beta   90.00
_cell.angle_gamma   90.00
#
_symmetry.space_group_name_H-M   'P 1'
#
loop_
_entity.id
_entity.type
_entity.pdbx_description
1 polymer ?
#
loop_
_entity_poly.entity_id
_entity_poly.type
_entity_poly.pdbx_seq_one_letter_code
_entity_poly.pdbx_strand_id
1 'polypeptide(L)'
;MSDDLLRNITTEDALQEQIGQFRAILENSPNIIARFDRNFRYLYINRPVFNAKIGRIAARIGDSIDDIGLSEDEIELRKQKIRYVFETGQPTSLESEFPGRYGNQWFDARFVPEFAPDGTVASVLVFSRDVTERKQMEIALRENKTRFREVLEHSFDAAYRRNL
;
A
#
# COMPACT_ATOMS: atom_id res chain seq x y z
N MET A 1 -10.12 35.01 36.68
CA MET A 1 -11.00 34.59 35.56
C MET A 1 -10.43 34.88 34.17
N SER A 2 -9.36 35.70 34.01
CA SER A 2 -8.78 36.02 32.69
C SER A 2 -7.75 35.00 32.16
N ASP A 3 -7.03 34.31 33.05
CA ASP A 3 -5.93 33.41 32.63
C ASP A 3 -6.38 32.06 32.07
N ASP A 4 -7.51 31.51 32.54
CA ASP A 4 -8.00 30.20 32.07
C ASP A 4 -8.53 30.24 30.62
N LEU A 5 -9.02 31.39 30.15
CA LEU A 5 -9.49 31.53 28.77
C LEU A 5 -8.34 31.63 27.76
N LEU A 6 -7.29 32.39 28.08
CA LEU A 6 -6.10 32.51 27.23
C LEU A 6 -5.33 31.19 27.14
N ARG A 7 -5.26 30.44 28.25
CA ARG A 7 -4.59 29.13 28.28
C ARG A 7 -5.33 28.12 27.40
N ASN A 8 -6.66 27.99 27.52
CA ASN A 8 -7.43 27.06 26.69
C ASN A 8 -7.35 27.36 25.19
N ILE A 9 -7.42 28.63 24.78
CA ILE A 9 -7.32 29.03 23.37
C ILE A 9 -5.97 28.61 22.77
N THR A 10 -4.86 28.86 23.48
CA THR A 10 -3.52 28.50 22.97
C THR A 10 -3.27 26.99 22.86
N THR A 11 -3.86 26.18 23.75
CA THR A 11 -3.69 24.71 23.70
C THR A 11 -4.51 24.06 22.59
N GLU A 12 -5.74 24.54 22.39
CA GLU A 12 -6.61 24.02 21.33
C GLU A 12 -6.12 24.44 19.95
N ASP A 13 -5.68 25.69 19.79
CA ASP A 13 -5.07 26.18 18.55
C ASP A 13 -3.78 25.41 18.22
N ALA A 14 -2.91 25.14 19.21
CA ALA A 14 -1.70 24.35 19.00
C ALA A 14 -2.01 22.89 18.63
N LEU A 15 -3.05 22.30 19.22
CA LEU A 15 -3.50 20.95 18.87
C LEU A 15 -4.06 20.88 17.45
N GLN A 16 -4.87 21.88 17.05
CA GLN A 16 -5.38 21.98 15.69
C GLN A 16 -4.26 22.20 14.68
N GLU A 17 -3.26 23.00 15.02
CA GLU A 17 -2.07 23.20 14.18
C GLU A 17 -1.30 21.88 13.99
N GLN A 18 -1.05 21.13 15.07
CA GLN A 18 -0.40 19.82 14.97
C GLN A 18 -1.21 18.81 14.14
N ILE A 19 -2.53 18.74 14.33
CA ILE A 19 -3.41 17.89 13.51
C ILE A 19 -3.34 18.29 12.04
N GLY A 20 -3.34 19.60 11.76
CA GLY A 20 -3.19 20.16 10.42
C GLY A 20 -1.87 19.76 9.77
N GLN A 21 -0.75 19.92 10.48
CA GLN A 21 0.59 19.53 10.01
C GLN A 21 0.66 18.02 9.73
N PHE A 22 0.15 17.18 10.64
CA PHE A 22 0.14 15.73 10.47
C PHE A 22 -0.71 15.31 9.26
N ARG A 23 -1.91 15.89 9.11
CA ARG A 23 -2.76 15.66 7.94
C ARG A 23 -2.05 16.06 6.65
N ALA A 24 -1.38 17.22 6.62
CA ALA A 24 -0.64 17.67 5.44
C ALA A 24 0.46 16.68 5.03
N ILE A 25 1.18 16.11 5.99
CA ILE A 25 2.21 15.09 5.72
C ILE A 25 1.58 13.83 5.09
N LEU A 26 0.48 13.33 5.65
CA LEU A 26 -0.20 12.15 5.12
C LEU A 26 -0.78 12.38 3.72
N GLU A 27 -1.39 13.56 3.51
CA GLU A 27 -2.03 13.94 2.24
C GLU A 27 -1.04 14.18 1.09
N ASN A 28 0.22 14.49 1.39
CA ASN A 28 1.28 14.67 0.38
C ASN A 28 2.24 13.48 0.29
N SER A 29 1.96 12.39 1.02
CA SER A 29 2.75 11.16 0.94
C SER A 29 2.67 10.55 -0.47
N PRO A 30 3.78 10.09 -1.07
CA PRO A 30 3.73 9.37 -2.35
C PRO A 30 3.08 7.98 -2.23
N ASN A 31 2.88 7.47 -1.01
CA ASN A 31 2.28 6.17 -0.75
C ASN A 31 0.76 6.28 -0.53
N ILE A 32 0.06 5.19 -0.84
CA ILE A 32 -1.34 5.00 -0.44
C ILE A 32 -1.37 4.78 1.07
N ILE A 33 -2.17 5.57 1.77
CA ILE A 33 -2.44 5.39 3.20
C ILE A 33 -3.95 5.29 3.36
N ALA A 34 -4.41 4.18 3.93
CA ALA A 34 -5.81 3.93 4.23
C ALA A 34 -5.97 3.36 5.63
N ARG A 35 -7.16 3.53 6.20
CA ARG A 35 -7.54 2.96 7.50
C ARG A 35 -8.89 2.28 7.35
N PHE A 36 -9.03 1.08 7.90
CA PHE A 36 -10.24 0.28 7.80
C PHE A 36 -10.83 -0.08 9.16
N ASP A 37 -12.15 -0.11 9.24
CA ASP A 37 -12.88 -0.73 10.34
C ASP A 37 -13.03 -2.26 10.15
N ARG A 38 -13.63 -2.92 11.13
CA ARG A 38 -13.90 -4.38 11.10
C ARG A 38 -14.87 -4.82 10.01
N ASN A 39 -15.64 -3.89 9.45
CA ASN A 39 -16.59 -4.12 8.37
C ASN A 39 -16.00 -3.79 7.00
N PHE A 40 -14.67 -3.63 6.91
CA PHE A 40 -13.94 -3.32 5.68
C PHE A 40 -14.31 -1.96 5.07
N ARG A 41 -14.75 -1.01 5.90
CA ARG A 41 -15.05 0.37 5.47
C ARG A 41 -13.88 1.29 5.70
N TYR A 42 -13.69 2.23 4.79
CA TYR A 42 -12.66 3.26 4.92
C TYR A 42 -12.98 4.24 6.05
N LEU A 43 -12.16 4.28 7.08
CA LEU A 43 -12.17 5.33 8.11
C LEU A 43 -11.33 6.54 7.71
N TYR A 44 -10.31 6.31 6.87
CA TYR A 44 -9.42 7.34 6.34
C TYR A 44 -8.79 6.87 5.03
N ILE A 45 -8.51 7.80 4.13
CA ILE A 45 -7.71 7.60 2.91
C ILE A 45 -7.07 8.93 2.48
N ASN A 46 -5.80 8.92 2.08
CA ASN A 46 -5.11 10.13 1.59
C ASN A 46 -5.36 10.40 0.08
N ARG A 47 -5.34 11.68 -0.32
CA ARG A 47 -5.68 12.20 -1.68
C ARG A 47 -4.84 11.74 -2.88
N PRO A 48 -3.52 11.42 -2.81
CA PRO A 48 -2.71 11.34 -4.03
C PRO A 48 -2.99 10.16 -4.97
N VAL A 49 -3.66 9.10 -4.52
CA VAL A 49 -3.54 7.80 -5.20
C VAL A 49 -4.67 7.49 -6.18
N PHE A 50 -5.82 8.10 -5.99
CA PHE A 50 -7.00 7.78 -6.76
C PHE A 50 -6.99 8.22 -8.21
N ASN A 51 -6.40 9.38 -8.48
CA ASN A 51 -6.52 9.99 -9.80
C ASN A 51 -5.37 9.65 -10.75
N ALA A 52 -4.24 9.14 -10.26
CA ALA A 52 -3.01 9.15 -11.06
C ALA A 52 -2.60 7.81 -11.68
N LYS A 53 -2.97 6.64 -11.12
CA LYS A 53 -2.26 5.39 -11.43
C LYS A 53 -3.12 4.13 -11.62
N ILE A 54 -4.03 3.80 -10.69
CA ILE A 54 -4.76 2.52 -10.67
C ILE A 54 -6.10 2.56 -11.44
N GLY A 55 -6.53 3.72 -11.93
CA GLY A 55 -7.76 3.84 -12.70
C GLY A 55 -9.01 3.72 -11.81
N ARG A 56 -9.68 4.85 -11.59
CA ARG A 56 -11.10 4.92 -11.20
C ARG A 56 -11.50 4.33 -9.84
N ILE A 57 -10.57 3.99 -8.96
CA ILE A 57 -10.91 3.76 -7.55
C ILE A 57 -11.42 5.08 -7.00
N ALA A 58 -12.65 5.11 -6.49
CA ALA A 58 -13.39 6.29 -6.04
C ALA A 58 -13.96 6.14 -4.61
N ALA A 59 -13.35 5.30 -3.77
CA ALA A 59 -13.58 5.25 -2.31
C ALA A 59 -13.46 6.59 -1.57
N ARG A 60 -14.47 6.84 -0.78
CA ARG A 60 -14.59 7.90 0.20
C ARG A 60 -14.57 7.28 1.59
N ILE A 61 -14.41 8.12 2.60
CA ILE A 61 -14.64 7.71 3.99
C ILE A 61 -16.07 7.15 4.10
N GLY A 62 -16.20 5.94 4.66
CA GLY A 62 -17.45 5.20 4.82
C GLY A 62 -17.73 4.13 3.75
N ASP A 63 -17.12 4.25 2.57
CA ASP A 63 -17.32 3.29 1.48
C ASP A 63 -16.78 1.90 1.86
N SER A 64 -17.42 0.84 1.35
CA SER A 64 -16.88 -0.52 1.49
C SER A 64 -15.73 -0.72 0.51
N ILE A 65 -14.75 -1.54 0.87
CA ILE A 65 -13.72 -2.01 -0.07
C ILE A 65 -14.31 -2.73 -1.29
N ASP A 66 -15.56 -3.21 -1.21
CA ASP A 66 -16.28 -3.81 -2.33
C ASP A 66 -16.65 -2.80 -3.44
N ASP A 67 -16.81 -1.53 -3.07
CA ASP A 67 -17.41 -0.50 -3.94
C ASP A 67 -16.37 0.25 -4.79
N ILE A 68 -15.10 -0.17 -4.74
CA ILE A 68 -13.98 0.66 -5.18
C ILE A 68 -13.39 0.25 -6.53
N GLY A 69 -14.02 -0.70 -7.23
CA GLY A 69 -13.69 -1.05 -8.62
C GLY A 69 -12.46 -1.95 -8.80
N LEU A 70 -12.07 -2.69 -7.76
CA LEU A 70 -11.10 -3.78 -7.84
C LEU A 70 -11.77 -5.09 -8.31
N SER A 71 -10.98 -6.06 -8.74
CA SER A 71 -11.50 -7.41 -9.03
C SER A 71 -11.91 -8.14 -7.74
N GLU A 72 -12.83 -9.10 -7.85
CA GLU A 72 -13.32 -9.88 -6.70
C GLU A 72 -12.20 -10.61 -5.96
N ASP A 73 -11.25 -11.21 -6.69
CA ASP A 73 -10.10 -11.91 -6.11
C ASP A 73 -9.19 -10.95 -5.30
N GLU A 74 -8.96 -9.74 -5.80
CA GLU A 74 -8.16 -8.72 -5.12
C GLU A 74 -8.85 -8.16 -3.88
N ILE A 75 -10.17 -7.98 -3.95
CA ILE A 75 -10.99 -7.55 -2.82
C ILE A 75 -10.89 -8.61 -1.71
N GLU A 76 -11.10 -9.87 -2.06
CA GLU A 76 -11.16 -10.92 -1.05
C GLU A 76 -9.80 -11.22 -0.43
N LEU A 77 -8.73 -11.15 -1.22
CA LEU A 77 -7.37 -11.25 -0.69
C LEU A 77 -7.05 -10.12 0.30
N ARG A 78 -7.47 -8.88 0.02
CA ARG A 78 -7.31 -7.76 0.96
C ARG A 78 -8.18 -7.94 2.20
N LYS A 79 -9.42 -8.37 2.06
CA LYS A 79 -10.31 -8.67 3.21
C LYS A 79 -9.72 -9.75 4.11
N GLN A 80 -9.13 -10.80 3.54
CA GLN A 80 -8.43 -11.83 4.32
C GLN A 80 -7.27 -11.25 5.13
N LYS A 81 -6.45 -10.37 4.52
CA LYS A 81 -5.34 -9.69 5.23
C LYS A 81 -5.86 -8.78 6.35
N ILE A 82 -6.88 -7.97 6.10
CA ILE A 82 -7.48 -7.09 7.11
C ILE A 82 -8.06 -7.91 8.26
N ARG A 83 -8.81 -8.98 7.93
CA ARG A 83 -9.40 -9.89 8.92
C ARG A 83 -8.34 -10.55 9.79
N TYR A 84 -7.28 -11.08 9.19
CA TYR A 84 -6.14 -11.66 9.90
C TYR A 84 -5.56 -10.67 10.93
N VAL A 85 -5.37 -9.41 10.57
CA VAL A 85 -4.84 -8.39 11.50
C VAL A 85 -5.83 -8.15 12.65
N PHE A 86 -7.13 -8.05 12.38
CA PHE A 86 -8.15 -7.87 13.41
C PHE A 86 -8.27 -9.05 14.37
N GLU A 87 -8.07 -10.27 13.88
CA GLU A 87 -8.18 -11.50 14.66
C GLU A 87 -6.92 -11.80 15.48
N THR A 88 -5.74 -11.52 14.93
CA THR A 88 -4.46 -11.92 15.54
C THR A 88 -3.70 -10.78 16.20
N GLY A 89 -4.01 -9.53 15.86
CA GLY A 89 -3.19 -8.37 16.22
C GLY A 89 -1.79 -8.41 15.60
N GLN A 90 -1.55 -9.25 14.58
CA GLN A 90 -0.24 -9.35 13.92
C GLN A 90 -0.26 -8.65 12.57
N PRO A 91 0.83 -7.96 12.19
CA PRO A 91 0.93 -7.32 10.88
C PRO A 91 1.08 -8.34 9.76
N THR A 92 0.66 -7.97 8.55
CA THR A 92 0.85 -8.79 7.35
C THR A 92 1.15 -7.92 6.13
N SER A 93 1.52 -8.55 5.01
CA SER A 93 1.80 -7.85 3.75
C SER A 93 1.22 -8.58 2.56
N LEU A 94 1.09 -7.83 1.46
CA LEU A 94 0.62 -8.29 0.18
C LEU A 94 1.33 -7.49 -0.92
N GLU A 95 2.06 -8.18 -1.79
CA GLU A 95 2.53 -7.60 -3.03
C GLU A 95 1.56 -7.98 -4.15
N SER A 96 1.14 -7.02 -4.96
CA SER A 96 0.17 -7.26 -6.04
C SER A 96 0.39 -6.36 -7.23
N GLU A 97 0.09 -6.89 -8.40
CA GLU A 97 0.15 -6.21 -9.68
C GLU A 97 -1.23 -5.72 -10.07
N PHE A 98 -1.35 -4.45 -10.44
CA PHE A 98 -2.60 -3.82 -10.88
C PHE A 98 -2.46 -3.31 -12.31
N PRO A 99 -3.51 -3.43 -13.13
CA PRO A 99 -3.54 -2.76 -14.43
C PRO A 99 -3.57 -1.25 -14.22
N GLY A 100 -2.48 -0.57 -14.57
CA GLY A 100 -2.37 0.88 -14.47
C GLY A 100 -2.59 1.58 -15.82
N ARG A 101 -2.79 2.90 -15.78
CA ARG A 101 -2.96 3.73 -16.99
C ARG A 101 -1.80 3.61 -18.00
N TYR A 102 -0.59 3.31 -17.52
CA TYR A 102 0.62 3.23 -18.32
C TYR A 102 1.22 1.81 -18.37
N GLY A 103 0.38 0.79 -18.17
CA GLY A 103 0.78 -0.60 -18.03
C GLY A 103 0.71 -1.10 -16.59
N ASN A 104 1.14 -2.34 -16.37
CA ASN A 104 1.04 -2.96 -15.05
C ASN A 104 1.90 -2.24 -14.01
N GLN A 105 1.32 -2.04 -12.84
CA GLN A 105 1.94 -1.39 -11.70
C GLN A 105 2.00 -2.34 -10.52
N TRP A 106 3.13 -2.36 -9.83
CA TRP A 106 3.34 -3.22 -8.69
C TRP A 106 3.24 -2.42 -7.40
N PHE A 107 2.46 -2.94 -6.45
CA PHE A 107 2.31 -2.34 -5.14
C PHE A 107 2.68 -3.34 -4.04
N ASP A 108 3.44 -2.86 -3.06
CA ASP A 108 3.71 -3.57 -1.80
C ASP A 108 2.87 -2.93 -0.69
N ALA A 109 1.86 -3.67 -0.23
CA ALA A 109 0.94 -3.25 0.80
C ALA A 109 1.28 -3.89 2.14
N ARG A 110 1.38 -3.08 3.20
CA ARG A 110 1.48 -3.53 4.59
C ARG A 110 0.23 -3.19 5.37
N PHE A 111 -0.25 -4.16 6.12
CA PHE A 111 -1.43 -4.09 6.97
C PHE A 111 -0.96 -4.20 8.42
N VAL A 112 -1.23 -3.18 9.23
CA VAL A 112 -0.76 -3.11 10.62
C VAL A 112 -1.92 -2.78 11.56
N PRO A 113 -1.96 -3.37 12.76
CA PRO A 113 -3.00 -3.09 13.73
C PRO A 113 -2.82 -1.70 14.34
N GLU A 114 -3.93 -0.99 14.52
CA GLU A 114 -4.02 0.15 15.43
C GLU A 114 -4.77 -0.32 16.67
N PHE A 115 -4.11 -0.34 17.83
CA PHE A 115 -4.69 -0.84 19.07
C PHE A 115 -5.46 0.24 19.83
N ALA A 116 -6.61 -0.13 20.38
CA ALA A 116 -7.32 0.64 21.39
C ALA A 116 -6.64 0.51 22.77
N PRO A 117 -6.95 1.40 23.74
CA PRO A 117 -6.40 1.32 25.10
C PRO A 117 -6.68 -0.01 25.82
N ASP A 118 -7.74 -0.73 25.43
CA ASP A 118 -8.10 -2.04 25.98
C ASP A 118 -7.30 -3.22 25.37
N GLY A 119 -6.36 -2.93 24.46
CA GLY A 119 -5.53 -3.91 23.78
C GLY A 119 -6.21 -4.58 22.58
N THR A 120 -7.46 -4.24 22.26
CA THR A 120 -8.13 -4.74 21.06
C THR A 120 -7.68 -3.98 19.81
N VAL A 121 -7.73 -4.62 18.64
CA VAL A 121 -7.47 -3.92 17.37
C VAL A 121 -8.67 -3.02 17.06
N ALA A 122 -8.47 -1.70 17.15
CA ALA A 122 -9.47 -0.67 16.89
C ALA A 122 -9.70 -0.48 15.39
N SER A 123 -8.62 -0.50 14.61
CA SER A 123 -8.65 -0.39 13.16
C SER A 123 -7.42 -1.02 12.53
N VAL A 124 -7.42 -1.16 11.20
CA VAL A 124 -6.26 -1.63 10.44
C VAL A 124 -5.75 -0.50 9.55
N LEU A 125 -4.48 -0.14 9.71
CA LEU A 125 -3.80 0.80 8.83
C LEU A 125 -3.17 0.05 7.66
N VAL A 126 -3.32 0.59 6.47
CA VAL A 126 -2.78 0.04 5.23
C VAL A 126 -1.88 1.07 4.57
N PHE A 127 -0.62 0.68 4.36
CA PHE A 127 0.37 1.47 3.64
C PHE A 127 0.72 0.72 2.36
N SER A 128 0.43 1.32 1.21
CA SER A 128 0.74 0.71 -0.08
C SER A 128 1.76 1.57 -0.83
N ARG A 129 2.91 0.97 -1.13
CA ARG A 129 4.01 1.60 -1.84
C ARG A 129 4.04 1.12 -3.29
N ASP A 130 4.15 2.05 -4.23
CA ASP A 130 4.46 1.71 -5.62
C ASP A 130 5.91 1.20 -5.69
N VAL A 131 6.07 -0.04 -6.15
CA VAL A 131 7.34 -0.73 -6.34
C VAL A 131 7.56 -1.12 -7.81
N THR A 132 6.83 -0.50 -8.73
CA THR A 132 6.86 -0.81 -10.17
C THR A 132 8.26 -0.71 -10.76
N GLU A 133 8.97 0.39 -10.51
CA GLU A 133 10.32 0.59 -11.04
C GLU A 133 11.29 -0.49 -10.54
N ARG A 134 11.26 -0.79 -9.24
CA ARG A 134 12.07 -1.86 -8.64
C ARG A 134 11.77 -3.21 -9.30
N LYS A 135 10.50 -3.53 -9.52
CA LYS A 135 10.07 -4.78 -10.16
C LYS A 135 10.51 -4.90 -11.61
N GLN A 136 10.38 -3.82 -12.38
CA GLN A 136 10.84 -3.78 -13.76
C GLN A 136 12.35 -4.03 -13.86
N MET A 137 13.13 -3.44 -12.95
CA MET A 137 14.59 -3.70 -12.87
C MET A 137 14.89 -5.16 -12.49
N GLU A 138 14.19 -5.72 -11.51
CA GLU A 138 14.36 -7.13 -11.10
C GLU A 138 14.04 -8.11 -12.24
N ILE A 139 12.95 -7.86 -12.99
CA ILE A 139 12.53 -8.67 -14.14
C ILE A 139 13.56 -8.57 -15.27
N ALA A 140 13.97 -7.36 -15.65
CA ALA A 140 14.95 -7.16 -16.71
C ALA A 140 16.29 -7.83 -16.38
N LEU A 141 16.73 -7.77 -15.13
CA LEU A 141 17.94 -8.45 -14.67
C LEU A 141 17.80 -9.98 -14.77
N ARG A 142 16.64 -10.52 -14.41
CA ARG A 142 16.36 -11.96 -14.48
C ARG A 142 16.36 -12.46 -15.92
N GLU A 143 15.68 -11.75 -16.83
CA GLU A 143 15.62 -12.10 -18.25
C GLU A 143 17.01 -12.04 -18.89
N ASN A 144 17.82 -11.03 -18.56
CA ASN A 144 19.18 -10.92 -19.06
C ASN A 144 20.05 -12.08 -18.58
N LYS A 145 19.94 -12.47 -17.29
CA LYS A 145 20.65 -13.66 -16.76
C LYS A 145 20.23 -14.95 -17.46
N THR A 146 18.94 -15.14 -17.73
CA THR A 146 18.44 -16.31 -18.46
C THR A 146 18.98 -16.34 -19.89
N ARG A 147 18.88 -15.24 -20.63
CA ARG A 147 19.43 -15.14 -22.00
C ARG A 147 20.93 -15.38 -22.05
N PHE A 148 21.68 -14.82 -21.09
CA PHE A 148 23.12 -15.03 -21.02
C PHE A 148 23.47 -16.50 -20.75
N ARG A 149 22.72 -17.19 -19.89
CA ARG A 149 22.89 -18.63 -19.64
C ARG A 149 22.63 -19.46 -20.90
N GLU A 150 21.53 -19.21 -21.60
CA GLU A 150 21.19 -19.92 -22.85
C GLU A 150 22.27 -19.74 -23.92
N VAL A 151 22.77 -18.52 -24.11
CA VAL A 151 23.86 -18.24 -25.06
C VAL A 151 25.13 -19.00 -24.68
N LEU A 152 25.49 -19.02 -23.39
CA LEU A 152 26.66 -19.77 -22.92
C LEU A 152 26.50 -21.27 -23.17
N GLU A 153 25.38 -21.87 -22.79
CA GLU A 153 25.11 -23.31 -23.00
C GLU A 153 25.23 -23.71 -24.47
N HIS A 154 24.65 -22.93 -25.39
CA HIS A 154 24.79 -23.18 -26.82
C HIS A 154 26.22 -22.99 -27.36
N SER A 155 26.98 -22.06 -26.78
CA SER A 155 28.38 -21.83 -27.19
C SER A 155 29.32 -22.94 -26.73
N PHE A 156 29.09 -23.53 -25.56
CA PHE A 156 29.85 -24.69 -25.06
C PHE A 156 29.54 -25.96 -25.86
N ASP A 157 28.28 -26.19 -26.24
CA ASP A 157 27.89 -27.30 -27.11
C ASP A 157 28.54 -27.22 -28.50
N ALA A 158 28.62 -26.02 -29.07
CA ALA A 158 29.30 -25.79 -30.34
C ALA A 158 30.81 -25.99 -30.24
N ALA A 159 31.43 -25.61 -29.11
CA ALA A 159 32.86 -25.80 -28.88
C ALA A 159 33.22 -27.27 -28.64
N TYR A 160 32.36 -28.06 -27.98
CA TYR A 160 32.57 -29.49 -27.78
C TYR A 160 32.42 -30.30 -29.08
N ARG A 161 31.52 -29.93 -29.98
CA ARG A 161 31.38 -30.59 -31.30
C ARG A 161 32.50 -30.27 -32.28
N ARG A 162 33.29 -29.22 -32.06
CA ARG A 162 34.38 -28.80 -32.96
C ARG A 162 35.72 -29.46 -32.64
N ASN A 163 35.81 -30.23 -31.56
CA ASN A 163 37.00 -30.95 -31.11
C ASN A 163 36.88 -32.49 -31.26
N LEU A 164 35.92 -32.96 -32.07
CA LEU A 164 35.77 -34.34 -32.55
C LEU A 164 35.87 -34.32 -34.08
#